data_AF-A0A1H0BJC3-F1
#
_entry.id   AF-A0A1H0BJC3-F1
#
_cell.length_a   1.000
_cell.length_b   1.000
_cell.length_c   1.000
_cell.angle_alpha   90.00
_cell.angle_beta   90.00
_cell.angle_gamma   90.00
#
_symmetry.space_group_name_H-M   'P 1'
#
loop_
_entity.id
_entity.type
_entity.pdbx_description
1 polymer ?
#
loop_
_entity_poly.entity_id
_entity_poly.type
_entity_poly.pdbx_seq_one_letter_code
_entity_poly.pdbx_strand_id
1 'polypeptide(L)'
;MQTREKTQAKRLLKKEKDRYETDRKLHLGDNEWHSTTLIYRRKENSGHTDYRQYSVFMTNRNSGLLTEYGYRWEIESGYKSIKRFIAATTSKHFGLRFFYFAFACLLYSVWRAVDLLVQVQLTGEYEHSPIVTADNTLILVKKETGIG
;
A
#
# COMPACT_ATOMS: atom_id res chain seq x y z
N MET A 1 8.23 -17.12 -19.68
CA MET A 1 6.99 -16.36 -19.38
C MET A 1 7.09 -14.84 -19.67
N GLN A 2 8.26 -14.18 -19.54
CA GLN A 2 8.38 -12.71 -19.65
C GLN A 2 8.29 -12.08 -21.07
N THR A 3 8.42 -12.84 -22.15
CA THR A 3 8.59 -12.29 -23.51
C THR A 3 7.29 -11.79 -24.15
N ARG A 4 6.14 -12.41 -23.83
CA ARG A 4 4.85 -12.08 -24.43
C ARG A 4 4.26 -10.79 -23.85
N GLU A 5 4.35 -10.61 -22.53
CA GLU A 5 3.90 -9.39 -21.84
C GLU A 5 4.71 -8.17 -22.27
N LYS A 6 6.04 -8.31 -22.35
CA LYS A 6 6.93 -7.24 -22.82
C LYS A 6 6.59 -6.83 -24.25
N THR A 7 6.34 -7.81 -25.12
CA THR A 7 5.93 -7.55 -26.51
C THR A 7 4.59 -6.84 -26.58
N GLN A 8 3.62 -7.24 -25.75
CA GLN A 8 2.32 -6.58 -25.68
C GLN A 8 2.44 -5.14 -25.16
N ALA A 9 3.21 -4.90 -24.10
CA ALA A 9 3.45 -3.55 -23.59
C ALA A 9 4.14 -2.64 -24.62
N LYS A 10 5.09 -3.17 -25.42
CA LYS A 10 5.68 -2.44 -26.56
C LYS A 10 4.65 -2.10 -27.64
N ARG A 11 3.69 -2.98 -27.91
CA ARG A 11 2.59 -2.73 -28.85
C ARG A 11 1.63 -1.67 -28.33
N LEU A 12 1.34 -1.67 -27.03
CA LEU A 12 0.48 -0.67 -26.39
C LEU A 12 1.12 0.70 -26.39
N LEU A 13 2.44 0.76 -26.14
CA LEU A 13 3.22 1.99 -26.24
C LEU A 13 3.12 2.62 -27.64
N LYS A 14 3.30 1.83 -28.70
CA LYS A 14 3.16 2.33 -30.09
C LYS A 14 1.75 2.83 -30.43
N LYS A 15 0.73 2.36 -29.70
CA LYS A 15 -0.67 2.74 -29.91
C LYS A 15 -1.15 3.83 -28.94
N GLU A 16 -0.26 4.32 -28.08
CA GLU A 16 -0.55 5.33 -27.05
C GLU A 16 -1.82 5.01 -26.23
N LYS A 17 -2.03 3.73 -25.93
CA LYS A 17 -3.17 3.30 -25.10
C LYS A 17 -2.79 3.31 -23.63
N ASP A 18 -3.53 4.05 -22.82
CA ASP A 18 -3.27 4.12 -21.38
C ASP A 18 -3.79 2.90 -20.61
N ARG A 19 -4.84 2.24 -21.12
CA ARG A 19 -5.43 1.03 -20.55
C ARG A 19 -5.72 -0.02 -21.61
N TYR A 20 -5.41 -1.27 -21.31
CA TYR A 20 -5.73 -2.40 -22.17
C TYR A 20 -6.01 -3.64 -21.33
N GLU A 21 -7.07 -4.36 -21.68
CA GLU A 21 -7.53 -5.56 -21.00
C GLU A 21 -7.55 -6.72 -21.98
N THR A 22 -7.12 -7.89 -21.51
CA THR A 22 -7.15 -9.10 -22.31
C THR A 22 -7.40 -10.31 -21.42
N ASP A 23 -8.33 -11.15 -21.85
CA ASP A 23 -8.57 -12.40 -21.16
C ASP A 23 -7.45 -13.40 -21.42
N ARG A 24 -7.19 -14.22 -20.40
CA ARG A 24 -6.16 -15.22 -20.38
C ARG A 24 -6.60 -16.39 -19.53
N LYS A 25 -6.20 -17.60 -19.93
CA LYS A 25 -6.35 -18.77 -19.07
C LYS A 25 -5.03 -19.00 -18.33
N LEU A 26 -5.10 -19.14 -17.02
CA LEU A 26 -3.97 -19.49 -16.17
C LEU A 26 -4.04 -20.98 -15.86
N HIS A 27 -2.94 -21.68 -16.07
CA HIS A 27 -2.79 -23.09 -15.74
C HIS A 27 -2.15 -23.22 -14.36
N LEU A 28 -2.85 -23.81 -13.39
CA LEU A 28 -2.39 -23.90 -12.00
C LEU A 28 -1.85 -25.27 -11.59
N GLY A 29 -1.64 -26.18 -12.54
CA GLY A 29 -1.34 -27.58 -12.25
C GLY A 29 -2.60 -28.44 -12.40
N ASP A 30 -2.44 -29.76 -12.38
CA ASP A 30 -3.55 -30.74 -12.45
C ASP A 30 -4.53 -30.55 -13.63
N ASN A 31 -4.04 -30.00 -14.76
CA ASN A 31 -4.83 -29.69 -15.95
C ASN A 31 -5.97 -28.67 -15.70
N GLU A 32 -5.94 -27.94 -14.59
CA GLU A 32 -6.95 -26.95 -14.25
C GLU A 32 -6.63 -25.59 -14.88
N TRP A 33 -7.61 -25.05 -15.60
CA TRP A 33 -7.54 -23.76 -16.26
C TRP A 33 -8.50 -22.77 -15.61
N HIS A 34 -7.96 -21.66 -15.11
CA HIS A 34 -8.75 -20.58 -14.54
C HIS A 34 -8.81 -19.40 -15.51
N SER A 35 -10.01 -18.86 -15.73
CA SER A 35 -10.20 -17.61 -16.44
C SER A 35 -9.66 -16.45 -15.61
N THR A 36 -8.75 -15.68 -16.20
CA THR A 36 -8.22 -14.46 -15.62
C THR A 36 -8.13 -13.37 -16.68
N THR A 37 -8.21 -12.13 -16.26
CA THR A 37 -8.01 -10.97 -17.12
C THR A 37 -6.69 -10.33 -16.76
N LEU A 38 -5.86 -10.09 -17.77
CA LEU A 38 -4.66 -9.25 -17.65
C LEU A 38 -5.03 -7.82 -17.99
N ILE A 39 -4.60 -6.90 -17.14
CA ILE A 39 -4.87 -5.48 -17.28
C ILE A 39 -3.55 -4.74 -17.31
N TYR A 40 -3.31 -4.05 -18.41
CA TYR A 40 -2.17 -3.17 -18.61
C TYR A 40 -2.62 -1.75 -18.32
N ARG A 41 -1.91 -1.08 -17.40
CA ARG A 41 -2.16 0.31 -17.05
C ARG A 41 -0.86 1.09 -17.24
N ARG A 42 -0.92 2.19 -17.99
CA ARG A 42 0.18 3.14 -18.09
C ARG A 42 0.30 3.90 -16.78
N LYS A 43 1.53 4.03 -16.28
CA LYS A 43 1.85 4.86 -15.11
C LYS A 43 1.90 6.31 -15.56
N GLU A 44 1.15 7.18 -14.89
CA GLU A 44 1.12 8.62 -15.17
C GLU A 44 2.52 9.26 -14.98
N ASN A 45 3.25 8.85 -13.93
CA ASN A 45 4.56 9.41 -13.57
C ASN A 45 5.73 8.42 -13.79
N SER A 46 5.78 7.71 -14.92
CA SER A 46 6.95 6.87 -15.19
C SER A 46 8.14 7.68 -15.67
N GLY A 47 9.29 7.59 -14.98
CA GLY A 47 10.59 8.07 -15.49
C GLY A 47 11.16 7.24 -16.66
N HIS A 48 10.34 6.41 -17.29
CA HIS A 48 10.75 5.53 -18.38
C HIS A 48 9.92 5.85 -19.63
N THR A 49 10.59 5.99 -20.77
CA THR A 49 9.96 6.25 -22.08
C THR A 49 9.61 4.97 -22.84
N ASP A 50 10.08 3.80 -22.38
CA ASP A 50 9.84 2.50 -23.01
C ASP A 50 8.68 1.72 -22.34
N TYR A 51 8.45 0.46 -22.71
CA TYR A 51 7.38 -0.42 -22.21
C TYR A 51 7.31 -0.56 -20.68
N ARG A 52 8.36 -0.17 -19.95
CA ARG A 52 8.41 -0.16 -18.48
C ARG A 52 7.47 0.87 -17.83
N GLN A 53 6.88 1.76 -18.62
CA GLN A 53 5.81 2.65 -18.17
C GLN A 53 4.50 1.90 -17.88
N TYR A 54 4.34 0.65 -18.36
CA TYR A 54 3.16 -0.15 -18.07
C TYR A 54 3.35 -1.00 -16.82
N SER A 55 2.37 -0.95 -15.91
CA SER A 55 2.14 -1.99 -14.91
C SER A 55 1.16 -3.03 -15.45
N VAL A 56 1.36 -4.29 -15.07
CA VAL A 56 0.50 -5.40 -15.45
C VAL A 56 -0.12 -5.97 -14.19
N PHE A 57 -1.44 -6.08 -14.19
CA PHE A 57 -2.21 -6.70 -13.12
C PHE A 57 -2.93 -7.92 -13.69
N MET A 58 -3.17 -8.90 -12.83
CA MET A 58 -3.90 -10.11 -13.17
C MET A 58 -5.01 -10.28 -12.14
N THR A 59 -6.24 -10.50 -12.61
CA THR A 59 -7.40 -10.65 -11.74
C THR A 59 -8.34 -11.70 -12.31
N ASN A 60 -9.01 -12.46 -11.46
CA ASN A 60 -10.13 -13.33 -11.85
C ASN A 60 -11.49 -12.63 -11.66
N ARG A 61 -11.48 -11.33 -11.39
CA ARG A 61 -12.65 -10.47 -11.12
C ARG A 61 -12.70 -9.32 -12.12
N ASN A 62 -13.77 -8.53 -12.04
CA ASN A 62 -13.96 -7.36 -12.90
C ASN A 62 -12.80 -6.35 -12.75
N SER A 63 -12.45 -5.70 -13.85
CA SER A 63 -11.34 -4.75 -13.95
C SER A 63 -11.56 -3.44 -13.19
N GLY A 64 -12.76 -3.21 -12.65
CA GLY A 64 -13.07 -2.13 -11.70
C GLY A 64 -12.31 -2.23 -10.37
N LEU A 65 -11.89 -3.44 -9.95
CA LEU A 65 -11.15 -3.68 -8.70
C LEU A 65 -9.71 -3.16 -8.70
N LEU A 66 -9.20 -2.65 -9.82
CA LEU A 66 -7.88 -2.02 -9.87
C LEU A 66 -7.77 -0.78 -8.97
N THR A 67 -8.86 -0.04 -8.85
CA THR A 67 -8.93 1.10 -7.92
C THR A 67 -8.83 0.60 -6.49
N GLU A 68 -9.51 -0.50 -6.15
CA GLU A 68 -9.43 -1.13 -4.84
C GLU A 68 -8.04 -1.68 -4.53
N TYR A 69 -7.32 -2.20 -5.53
CA TYR A 69 -5.92 -2.61 -5.36
C TYR A 69 -5.00 -1.44 -4.95
N GLY A 70 -5.41 -0.20 -5.21
CA GLY A 70 -4.73 1.00 -4.70
C GLY A 70 -4.68 1.04 -3.17
N TYR A 71 -5.73 0.58 -2.48
CA TYR A 71 -5.78 0.53 -1.01
C TYR A 71 -4.74 -0.43 -0.41
N ARG A 72 -4.16 -1.34 -1.19
CA ARG A 72 -3.05 -2.19 -0.72
C ARG A 72 -1.85 -1.35 -0.26
N TRP A 73 -1.64 -0.17 -0.84
CA TRP A 73 -0.57 0.75 -0.44
C TRP A 73 -0.77 1.30 0.98
N GLU A 74 -2.01 1.41 1.45
CA GLU A 74 -2.34 1.89 2.80
C GLU A 74 -1.79 0.96 3.89
N ILE A 75 -1.67 -0.33 3.60
CA ILE A 75 -1.04 -1.29 4.51
C ILE A 75 0.45 -0.97 4.65
N GLU A 76 1.14 -0.69 3.55
CA GLU A 76 2.58 -0.36 3.55
C GLU A 76 2.84 0.97 4.26
N SER A 77 2.01 1.99 4.02
CA SER A 77 2.11 3.28 4.70
C SER A 77 1.76 3.16 6.19
N GLY A 78 0.73 2.39 6.54
CA GLY A 78 0.34 2.08 7.91
C GLY A 78 1.46 1.40 8.69
N TYR A 79 2.05 0.35 8.13
CA TYR A 79 3.20 -0.34 8.75
C TYR A 79 4.41 0.57 8.90
N LYS A 80 4.67 1.50 7.97
CA LYS A 80 5.75 2.49 8.10
C LYS A 80 5.54 3.40 9.32
N SER A 81 4.29 3.76 9.62
CA SER A 81 3.93 4.55 10.80
C SER A 81 4.00 3.73 12.09
N ILE A 82 3.48 2.49 12.10
CA ILE A 82 3.55 1.58 13.26
C ILE A 82 5.01 1.33 13.67
N LYS A 83 5.92 1.15 12.71
CA LYS A 83 7.35 0.98 12.98
C LYS A 83 7.98 2.15 13.77
N ARG A 84 7.40 3.35 13.72
CA ARG A 84 7.88 4.50 14.52
C ARG A 84 7.52 4.38 16.00
N PHE A 85 6.45 3.66 16.31
CA PHE A 85 6.00 3.39 17.68
C PHE A 85 6.63 2.12 18.28
N ILE A 86 7.31 1.31 17.48
CA ILE A 86 8.01 0.11 17.96
C ILE A 86 9.26 0.54 18.73
N ALA A 87 9.35 0.14 20.00
CA ALA A 87 10.55 0.32 20.80
C ALA A 87 11.70 -0.55 20.26
N ALA A 88 12.92 0.00 20.26
CA ALA A 88 14.11 -0.76 19.90
C ALA A 88 14.43 -1.79 20.98
N THR A 89 14.42 -3.08 20.63
CA THR A 89 14.73 -4.17 21.56
C THR A 89 15.91 -4.99 21.04
N THR A 90 16.89 -5.27 21.89
CA THR A 90 18.02 -6.17 21.59
C THR A 90 17.71 -7.65 21.94
N SER A 91 16.60 -7.89 22.63
CA SER A 91 16.17 -9.22 23.07
C SER A 91 15.77 -10.14 21.90
N LYS A 92 16.13 -11.42 22.00
CA LYS A 92 15.78 -12.46 20.99
C LYS A 92 14.50 -13.22 21.33
N HIS A 93 13.89 -12.99 22.49
CA HIS A 93 12.68 -13.69 22.88
C HIS A 93 11.49 -13.27 22.00
N PHE A 94 10.86 -14.27 21.37
CA PHE A 94 9.72 -14.05 20.47
C PHE A 94 8.55 -13.35 21.17
N GLY A 95 8.19 -13.78 22.38
CA GLY A 95 7.08 -13.20 23.15
C GLY A 95 7.25 -11.70 23.41
N LEU A 96 8.46 -11.25 23.74
CA LEU A 96 8.74 -9.83 23.92
C LEU A 96 8.59 -9.06 22.61
N ARG A 97 9.16 -9.54 21.50
CA ARG A 97 9.02 -8.87 20.19
C ARG A 97 7.57 -8.78 19.73
N PHE A 98 6.79 -9.85 19.96
CA PHE A 98 5.37 -9.85 19.67
C PHE A 98 4.61 -8.86 20.55
N PHE A 99 4.92 -8.79 21.84
CA PHE A 99 4.33 -7.81 22.75
C PHE A 99 4.61 -6.37 22.30
N TYR A 100 5.87 -6.02 22.00
CA TYR A 100 6.22 -4.69 21.50
C TYR A 100 5.53 -4.36 20.17
N PHE A 101 5.38 -5.34 19.28
CA PHE A 101 4.64 -5.16 18.05
C PHE A 101 3.15 -4.91 18.29
N ALA A 102 2.49 -5.74 19.10
CA ALA A 102 1.08 -5.57 19.47
C ALA A 102 0.85 -4.24 20.19
N PHE A 103 1.75 -3.86 21.09
CA PHE A 103 1.71 -2.58 21.80
C PHE A 103 1.85 -1.38 20.85
N ALA A 104 2.75 -1.46 19.85
CA ALA A 104 2.87 -0.43 18.83
C ALA A 104 1.60 -0.30 17.97
N CYS A 105 0.93 -1.42 17.65
CA CYS A 105 -0.36 -1.40 16.96
C CYS A 105 -1.46 -0.72 17.80
N LEU A 106 -1.47 -0.95 19.12
CA LEU A 106 -2.41 -0.28 20.03
C LEU A 106 -2.14 1.23 20.08
N LEU A 107 -0.89 1.65 20.27
CA LEU A 107 -0.52 3.08 20.27
C LEU A 107 -0.88 3.77 18.96
N TYR A 108 -0.63 3.12 17.82
CA TYR A 108 -1.03 3.62 16.52
C TYR A 108 -2.56 3.81 16.40
N SER A 109 -3.34 2.85 16.90
CA SER A 109 -4.81 2.91 16.88
C SER A 109 -5.33 4.05 17.74
N VAL A 110 -4.77 4.25 18.93
CA VAL A 110 -5.10 5.38 19.81
C VAL A 110 -4.72 6.72 19.15
N TRP A 111 -3.53 6.81 18.58
CA TRP A 111 -3.10 8.01 17.85
C TRP A 111 -4.03 8.33 16.68
N ARG A 112 -4.43 7.34 15.89
CA ARG A 112 -5.37 7.55 14.77
C ARG A 112 -6.77 7.96 15.25
N ALA A 113 -7.22 7.45 16.39
CA ALA A 113 -8.48 7.88 17.00
C ALA A 113 -8.42 9.33 17.49
N VAL A 114 -7.30 9.74 18.10
CA VAL A 114 -7.07 11.14 18.52
C VAL A 114 -6.99 12.07 17.31
N ASP A 115 -6.25 11.69 16.27
CA ASP A 115 -6.14 12.45 15.02
C ASP A 115 -7.50 12.63 14.34
N LEU A 116 -8.32 11.57 14.29
CA LEU A 116 -9.69 11.64 13.77
C LEU A 116 -10.57 12.59 14.61
N LEU A 117 -10.49 12.53 15.94
CA LEU A 117 -11.24 13.42 16.83
C LEU A 117 -10.84 14.89 16.61
N VAL A 118 -9.54 15.15 16.46
CA VAL A 118 -8.99 16.50 16.19
C VAL A 118 -9.44 17.01 14.82
N GLN A 119 -9.41 16.17 13.79
CA GLN A 119 -9.88 16.52 12.44
C GLN A 119 -11.37 16.87 12.42
N VAL A 120 -12.21 16.05 13.06
CA VAL A 120 -13.66 16.31 13.16
C VAL A 120 -13.94 17.62 13.89
N GLN A 121 -13.19 17.90 14.96
CA GLN A 121 -13.35 19.13 15.74
C GLN A 121 -12.91 20.39 14.98
N LEU A 122 -11.87 20.31 14.14
CA LEU A 122 -11.28 21.46 13.46
C LEU A 122 -11.90 21.75 12.09
N THR A 123 -12.25 20.72 11.33
CA THR A 123 -12.57 20.86 9.89
C THR A 123 -13.97 20.35 9.56
N GLY A 124 -14.61 19.56 10.44
CA GLY A 124 -15.92 18.95 10.17
C GLY A 124 -15.93 17.86 9.10
N GLU A 125 -14.81 17.64 8.40
CA GLU A 125 -14.62 16.61 7.37
C GLU A 125 -13.36 15.77 7.66
N TYR A 126 -13.37 14.51 7.18
CA TYR A 126 -12.24 13.58 7.33
C TYR A 126 -11.33 13.63 6.10
N GLU A 127 -10.21 14.33 6.22
CA GLU A 127 -9.12 14.19 5.25
C GLU A 127 -8.24 12.98 5.60
N HIS A 128 -7.96 12.14 4.60
CA HIS A 128 -7.25 10.86 4.80
C HIS A 128 -5.81 11.03 5.33
N SER A 129 -5.23 12.23 5.20
CA SER A 129 -3.90 12.56 5.72
C SER A 129 -3.97 13.00 7.18
N PRO A 130 -3.26 12.33 8.11
CA PRO A 130 -3.24 12.73 9.51
C PRO A 130 -2.69 14.15 9.67
N ILE A 131 -3.44 15.01 10.37
CA ILE A 131 -3.03 16.40 10.66
C ILE A 131 -1.98 16.38 11.77
N VAL A 132 -2.15 15.49 12.74
CA VAL A 132 -1.24 15.34 13.86
C VAL A 132 -0.22 14.26 13.52
N THR A 133 0.86 14.60 12.83
CA THR A 133 1.94 13.64 12.50
C THR A 133 2.49 12.97 13.77
N ALA A 134 2.76 11.66 13.70
CA ALA A 134 3.31 10.86 14.81
C ALA A 134 4.56 11.49 15.46
N ASP A 135 5.37 12.21 14.68
CA ASP A 135 6.55 12.91 15.17
C ASP A 135 6.19 14.08 16.11
N ASN A 136 5.10 14.81 15.82
CA ASN A 136 4.64 15.92 16.67
C ASN A 136 4.12 15.41 18.02
N THR A 137 3.39 14.28 18.02
CA THR A 137 2.96 13.64 19.27
C THR A 137 4.14 13.12 20.07
N LEU A 138 5.14 12.54 19.41
CA LEU A 138 6.33 12.04 20.10
C LEU A 138 7.14 13.19 20.71
N ILE A 139 7.24 14.33 20.02
CA ILE A 139 7.89 15.55 20.51
C ILE A 139 7.13 16.12 21.73
N LEU A 140 5.79 16.20 21.67
CA LEU A 140 4.97 16.66 22.79
C LEU A 140 5.12 15.75 24.02
N VAL A 141 5.01 14.44 23.83
CA VAL A 141 5.17 13.48 24.94
C VAL A 141 6.58 13.54 25.53
N LYS A 142 7.64 13.65 24.70
CA LYS A 142 9.01 13.86 25.20
C LYS A 142 9.16 15.16 25.98
N LYS A 143 8.52 16.25 25.52
CA LYS A 143 8.55 17.54 26.20
C LYS A 143 7.86 17.49 27.57
N GLU A 144 6.74 16.78 27.68
CA GLU A 144 5.98 16.65 28.92
C GLU A 144 6.61 15.65 29.90
N THR A 145 7.20 14.56 29.40
CA THR A 145 7.78 13.51 30.27
C THR A 145 9.24 13.76 30.64
N GLY A 146 9.96 14.62 29.91
CA GLY A 146 11.36 14.96 30.19
C GLY A 146 12.36 13.81 30.01
N ILE A 147 11.93 12.68 29.44
CA ILE A 147 12.79 11.49 29.26
C ILE A 147 13.45 11.58 27.87
N GLY A 148 14.77 11.81 27.89
CA GLY A 148 15.69 11.75 26.75
C GLY A 148 16.57 10.53 26.82
#